data_AF-A0A644VYG4-F1
#
_entry.id   AF-A0A644VYG4-F1
#
_cell.length_a   1.000
_cell.length_b   1.000
_cell.length_c   1.000
_cell.angle_alpha   90.00
_cell.angle_beta   90.00
_cell.angle_gamma   90.00
#
_symmetry.space_group_name_H-M   'P 1'
#
loop_
_entity.id
_entity.type
_entity.pdbx_description
1 polymer ?
#
loop_
_entity_poly.entity_id
_entity_poly.type
_entity_poly.pdbx_seq_one_letter_code
_entity_poly.pdbx_strand_id
1 'polypeptide(L)'
;MRKIIIFMFFNLIMLSVGLQASAQSRYEANVTAWKPAGSVEGFEYKVALKPELFQSGNAMSSFVTIWEALHAKASQKGFALNLGKGKIRQRTKSYFDTADLALKKAGFIIRVNETYKDGRPNDEVRFTVKVSGKKPEFILGAPLKSGTGRGKISTEDNPYEDGGKIVSRLEKSLDMKIDSASLGNLRTPTLQQFSRFAPLLETSGLAPSVQLKPVVAYSYSAKMGNVDLGGVEAEVSLEAWTDGWSGKTLVLEVSLGVEDQDYYTIPKVVAAGDRFFQDVMIQGLADLRQQDEKFSGSKLLLLRGL
;
A
#
# COMPACT_ATOMS: atom_id res chain seq x y z
N MET A 1 46.50 18.91 -73.30
CA MET A 1 47.06 18.29 -72.08
C MET A 1 46.11 18.52 -70.92
N ARG A 2 45.62 17.43 -70.31
CA ARG A 2 45.27 17.25 -68.87
C ARG A 2 44.29 18.28 -68.21
N LYS A 3 43.24 17.90 -67.47
CA LYS A 3 42.73 16.61 -66.97
C LYS A 3 41.28 16.83 -66.48
N ILE A 4 40.46 15.82 -66.74
CA ILE A 4 39.17 15.54 -66.10
C ILE A 4 39.43 15.10 -64.65
N ILE A 5 38.64 15.60 -63.68
CA ILE A 5 38.33 14.87 -62.45
C ILE A 5 36.84 15.07 -62.15
N ILE A 6 36.06 14.04 -62.48
CA ILE A 6 34.70 13.81 -62.01
C ILE A 6 34.83 13.20 -60.61
N PHE A 7 34.25 13.84 -59.59
CA PHE A 7 34.10 13.22 -58.27
C PHE A 7 32.64 12.78 -58.10
N MET A 8 32.43 11.47 -58.21
CA MET A 8 31.24 10.78 -57.70
C MET A 8 31.18 11.00 -56.17
N PHE A 9 30.09 11.59 -55.68
CA PHE A 9 29.64 11.39 -54.32
C PHE A 9 28.30 10.66 -54.36
N PHE A 10 28.39 9.34 -54.34
CA PHE A 10 27.29 8.41 -54.14
C PHE A 10 27.00 8.33 -52.63
N ASN A 11 25.72 8.46 -52.28
CA ASN A 11 25.02 7.84 -51.14
C ASN A 11 25.71 7.80 -49.77
N LEU A 12 25.24 8.65 -48.84
CA LEU A 12 25.01 8.23 -47.46
C LEU A 12 23.93 9.09 -46.78
N ILE A 13 22.66 8.86 -47.12
CA ILE A 13 21.55 9.26 -46.23
C ILE A 13 21.50 8.18 -45.14
N MET A 14 22.31 8.37 -44.10
CA MET A 14 22.13 7.64 -42.84
C MET A 14 20.82 8.11 -42.23
N LEU A 15 19.80 7.26 -42.31
CA LEU A 15 18.63 7.31 -41.43
C LEU A 15 19.13 7.27 -39.98
N SER A 16 19.23 8.44 -39.35
CA SER A 16 19.22 8.54 -37.89
C SER A 16 17.80 8.25 -37.43
N VAL A 17 17.42 6.96 -37.45
CA VAL A 17 16.33 6.49 -36.58
C VAL A 17 16.89 6.64 -35.18
N GLY A 18 16.56 7.78 -34.55
CA GLY A 18 16.74 7.94 -33.13
C GLY A 18 16.01 6.79 -32.46
N LEU A 19 16.77 5.81 -31.95
CA LEU A 19 16.32 4.93 -30.89
C LEU A 19 16.03 5.85 -29.70
N GLN A 20 14.82 6.44 -29.67
CA GLN A 20 14.22 6.80 -28.40
C GLN A 20 14.08 5.48 -27.66
N ALA A 21 15.03 5.19 -26.78
CA ALA A 21 14.85 4.16 -25.78
C ALA A 21 13.50 4.48 -25.11
N SER A 22 12.49 3.65 -25.36
CA SER A 22 11.21 3.79 -24.68
C SER A 22 11.52 3.76 -23.20
N ALA A 23 11.11 4.81 -22.47
CA ALA A 23 11.29 4.85 -21.03
C ALA A 23 10.77 3.54 -20.44
N GLN A 24 11.64 2.80 -19.75
CA GLN A 24 11.30 1.51 -19.16
C GLN A 24 10.04 1.66 -18.31
N SER A 25 9.06 0.79 -18.50
CA SER A 25 7.83 0.84 -17.71
C SER A 25 8.13 0.57 -16.23
N ARG A 26 7.29 1.09 -15.32
CA ARG A 26 7.40 0.81 -13.88
C ARG A 26 7.44 -0.69 -13.60
N TYR A 27 6.59 -1.45 -14.29
CA TYR A 27 6.56 -2.90 -14.22
C TYR A 27 7.90 -3.53 -14.56
N GLU A 28 8.52 -3.19 -15.70
CA GLU A 28 9.81 -3.74 -16.11
C GLU A 28 10.92 -3.37 -15.12
N ALA A 29 10.92 -2.12 -14.63
CA ALA A 29 11.89 -1.67 -13.63
C ALA A 29 11.75 -2.48 -12.33
N ASN A 30 10.51 -2.69 -11.87
CA ASN A 30 10.20 -3.52 -10.71
C ASN A 30 10.62 -4.98 -10.92
N VAL A 31 10.31 -5.59 -12.06
CA VAL A 31 10.72 -6.97 -12.38
C VAL A 31 12.23 -7.13 -12.31
N THR A 32 12.98 -6.23 -12.95
CA THR A 32 14.45 -6.25 -12.92
C THR A 32 14.99 -6.14 -11.48
N ALA A 33 14.40 -5.26 -10.67
CA ALA A 33 14.88 -5.00 -9.32
C ALA A 33 14.47 -6.09 -8.29
N TRP A 34 13.30 -6.70 -8.45
CA TRP A 34 12.69 -7.51 -7.39
C TRP A 34 12.74 -9.01 -7.65
N LYS A 35 12.58 -9.43 -8.91
CA LYS A 35 12.53 -10.85 -9.28
C LYS A 35 13.75 -11.64 -8.83
N PRO A 36 14.99 -11.10 -8.86
CA PRO A 36 16.16 -11.80 -8.31
C PRO A 36 16.10 -12.05 -6.80
N ALA A 37 15.33 -11.24 -6.06
CA ALA A 37 15.28 -11.25 -4.60
C ALA A 37 14.06 -11.98 -4.01
N GLY A 38 13.01 -12.24 -4.79
CA GLY A 38 11.86 -13.06 -4.36
C GLY A 38 10.55 -12.78 -5.10
N SER A 39 9.47 -13.41 -4.64
CA SER A 39 8.11 -13.26 -5.21
C SER A 39 7.39 -12.02 -4.68
N VAL A 40 6.53 -11.45 -5.53
CA VAL A 40 5.58 -10.38 -5.21
C VAL A 40 4.19 -10.86 -5.61
N GLU A 41 3.22 -10.70 -4.71
CA GLU A 41 1.90 -11.36 -4.76
C GLU A 41 0.75 -10.42 -5.14
N GLY A 42 1.06 -9.27 -5.73
CA GLY A 42 0.07 -8.28 -6.13
C GLY A 42 0.51 -6.85 -5.92
N PHE A 43 -0.45 -5.93 -5.96
CA PHE A 43 -0.24 -4.51 -5.73
C PHE A 43 -1.44 -3.86 -5.03
N GLU A 44 -1.20 -2.79 -4.27
CA GLU A 44 -2.24 -1.93 -3.70
C GLU A 44 -1.91 -0.45 -3.91
N TYR A 45 -2.75 0.25 -4.68
CA TYR A 45 -2.71 1.70 -4.82
C TYR A 45 -3.52 2.34 -3.69
N LYS A 46 -3.05 3.49 -3.20
CA LYS A 46 -3.78 4.30 -2.21
C LYS A 46 -3.72 5.77 -2.55
N VAL A 47 -4.83 6.47 -2.37
CA VAL A 47 -4.91 7.94 -2.48
C VAL A 47 -5.57 8.52 -1.25
N ALA A 48 -4.92 9.53 -0.67
CA ALA A 48 -5.49 10.33 0.42
C ALA A 48 -6.56 11.27 -0.13
N LEU A 49 -7.67 11.32 0.59
CA LEU A 49 -8.80 12.20 0.36
C LEU A 49 -8.89 13.20 1.51
N LYS A 50 -9.56 14.31 1.25
CA LYS A 50 -9.90 15.35 2.21
C LYS A 50 -10.63 14.76 3.42
N PRO A 51 -10.09 14.85 4.65
CA PRO A 51 -10.69 14.23 5.83
C PRO A 51 -12.11 14.73 6.15
N GLU A 52 -12.44 15.96 5.75
CA GLU A 52 -13.76 16.57 5.90
C GLU A 52 -14.86 15.89 5.07
N LEU A 53 -14.51 15.05 4.09
CA LEU A 53 -15.46 14.24 3.32
C LEU A 53 -16.03 13.07 4.12
N PHE A 54 -15.51 12.80 5.32
CA PHE A 54 -15.96 11.71 6.18
C PHE A 54 -16.55 12.20 7.49
N GLN A 55 -17.73 11.67 7.83
CA GLN A 55 -18.42 11.91 9.10
C GLN A 55 -18.70 10.58 9.80
N SER A 56 -18.13 10.36 10.99
CA SER A 56 -18.25 9.09 11.73
C SER A 56 -19.71 8.71 12.04
N GLY A 57 -20.57 9.70 12.32
CA GLY A 57 -22.02 9.50 12.54
C GLY A 57 -22.80 9.10 11.29
N ASN A 58 -22.21 9.26 10.10
CA ASN A 58 -22.81 8.90 8.82
C ASN A 58 -21.78 8.23 7.89
N ALA A 59 -21.01 7.30 8.45
CA ALA A 59 -19.82 6.72 7.81
C ALA A 59 -20.14 6.08 6.44
N MET A 60 -21.22 5.29 6.36
CA MET A 60 -21.59 4.62 5.11
C MET A 60 -21.99 5.63 4.03
N SER A 61 -22.82 6.63 4.34
CA SER A 61 -23.20 7.62 3.34
C SER A 61 -22.01 8.43 2.85
N SER A 62 -21.07 8.77 3.74
CA SER A 62 -19.80 9.42 3.36
C SER A 62 -19.03 8.57 2.34
N PHE A 63 -18.94 7.26 2.57
CA PHE A 63 -18.30 6.33 1.64
C PHE A 63 -19.06 6.16 0.32
N VAL A 64 -20.39 6.15 0.35
CA VAL A 64 -21.22 6.09 -0.86
C VAL A 64 -20.98 7.32 -1.74
N THR A 65 -20.94 8.52 -1.18
CA THR A 65 -20.64 9.75 -1.94
C THR A 65 -19.29 9.67 -2.65
N ILE A 66 -18.25 9.17 -1.97
CA ILE A 66 -16.92 9.00 -2.57
C ILE A 66 -16.94 7.92 -3.65
N TRP A 67 -17.64 6.81 -3.40
CA TRP A 67 -17.82 5.73 -4.38
C TRP A 67 -18.53 6.21 -5.64
N GLU A 68 -19.58 6.99 -5.53
CA GLU A 68 -20.31 7.56 -6.67
C GLU A 68 -19.41 8.47 -7.51
N ALA A 69 -18.60 9.31 -6.87
CA ALA A 69 -17.62 10.13 -7.56
C ALA A 69 -16.57 9.27 -8.29
N LEU A 70 -16.02 8.26 -7.62
CA LEU A 70 -15.07 7.32 -8.22
C LEU A 70 -15.68 6.58 -9.40
N HIS A 71 -16.90 6.06 -9.25
CA HIS A 71 -17.64 5.33 -10.28
C HIS A 71 -17.90 6.19 -11.51
N ALA A 72 -18.37 7.43 -11.32
CA ALA A 72 -18.59 8.37 -12.41
C ALA A 72 -17.30 8.65 -13.20
N LYS A 73 -16.18 8.88 -12.50
CA LYS A 73 -14.88 9.13 -13.14
C LYS A 73 -14.31 7.90 -13.82
N ALA A 74 -14.45 6.73 -13.22
CA ALA A 74 -14.03 5.47 -13.80
C ALA A 74 -14.78 5.18 -15.10
N SER A 75 -16.10 5.34 -15.10
CA SER A 75 -16.94 5.16 -16.29
C SER A 75 -16.52 6.09 -17.44
N GLN A 76 -16.25 7.37 -17.15
CA GLN A 76 -15.74 8.34 -18.15
C GLN A 76 -14.40 7.92 -18.77
N LYS A 77 -13.59 7.14 -18.05
CA LYS A 77 -12.28 6.65 -18.49
C LYS A 77 -12.32 5.23 -19.07
N GLY A 78 -13.51 4.64 -19.19
CA GLY A 78 -13.73 3.32 -19.78
C GLY A 78 -13.54 2.15 -18.81
N PHE A 79 -13.57 2.40 -17.50
CA PHE A 79 -13.54 1.36 -16.48
C PHE A 79 -14.94 1.08 -15.93
N ALA A 80 -15.26 -0.20 -15.73
CA ALA A 80 -16.52 -0.64 -15.12
C ALA A 80 -16.28 -1.00 -13.65
N LEU A 81 -16.96 -0.29 -12.75
CA LEU A 81 -16.95 -0.60 -11.32
C LEU A 81 -18.23 -1.37 -10.98
N ASN A 82 -18.08 -2.46 -10.23
CA ASN A 82 -19.22 -3.19 -9.70
C ASN A 82 -19.36 -2.89 -8.21
N LEU A 83 -20.57 -2.50 -7.80
CA LEU A 83 -20.88 -2.23 -6.41
C LEU A 83 -20.87 -3.53 -5.59
N GLY A 84 -20.16 -3.50 -4.46
CA GLY A 84 -20.16 -4.56 -3.46
C GLY A 84 -21.20 -4.34 -2.36
N LYS A 85 -21.25 -5.26 -1.40
CA LYS A 85 -22.25 -5.21 -0.31
C LYS A 85 -22.12 -4.01 0.64
N GLY A 86 -20.98 -3.31 0.64
CA GLY A 86 -20.76 -2.10 1.44
C GLY A 86 -21.11 -2.28 2.92
N LYS A 87 -20.27 -2.97 3.71
CA LYS A 87 -20.44 -3.07 5.17
C LYS A 87 -19.35 -2.33 5.90
N ILE A 88 -19.73 -1.40 6.78
CA ILE A 88 -18.81 -0.76 7.71
C ILE A 88 -18.21 -1.81 8.65
N ARG A 89 -16.88 -1.80 8.71
CA ARG A 89 -16.10 -2.50 9.73
C ARG A 89 -15.38 -1.46 10.58
N GLN A 90 -15.63 -1.53 11.87
CA GLN A 90 -14.96 -0.73 12.88
C GLN A 90 -13.75 -1.48 13.42
N ARG A 91 -12.58 -0.83 13.44
CA ARG A 91 -11.38 -1.38 14.06
C ARG A 91 -10.57 -0.34 14.82
N THR A 92 -9.86 -0.74 15.86
CA THR A 92 -8.67 -0.03 16.32
C THR A 92 -7.46 -0.55 15.57
N LYS A 93 -6.50 0.32 15.28
CA LYS A 93 -5.21 -0.02 14.68
C LYS A 93 -4.10 0.56 15.54
N SER A 94 -3.36 -0.32 16.20
CA SER A 94 -2.29 0.03 17.11
C SER A 94 -0.96 -0.27 16.45
N TYR A 95 -0.11 0.75 16.34
CA TYR A 95 1.23 0.66 15.78
C TYR A 95 2.26 0.80 16.89
N PHE A 96 3.27 -0.05 16.89
CA PHE A 96 4.27 -0.09 17.97
C PHE A 96 5.66 0.22 17.43
N ASP A 97 6.37 1.12 18.09
CA ASP A 97 7.75 1.51 17.77
C ASP A 97 8.40 2.15 19.01
N THR A 98 9.70 2.43 18.95
CA THR A 98 10.33 3.31 19.95
C THR A 98 9.95 4.78 19.70
N ALA A 99 10.17 5.64 20.68
CA ALA A 99 9.86 7.07 20.55
C ALA A 99 10.59 7.74 19.38
N ASP A 100 11.79 7.27 19.05
CA ASP A 100 12.63 7.76 17.96
C ASP A 100 12.48 6.96 16.65
N LEU A 101 11.48 6.08 16.57
CA LEU A 101 11.16 5.26 15.40
C LEU A 101 12.28 4.30 14.98
N ALA A 102 13.03 3.75 15.93
CA ALA A 102 14.17 2.89 15.68
C ALA A 102 13.78 1.58 14.99
N LEU A 103 12.60 1.02 15.31
CA LEU A 103 12.14 -0.22 14.69
C LEU A 103 11.78 0.01 13.21
N LYS A 104 11.08 1.11 12.91
CA LYS A 104 10.86 1.55 11.52
C LYS A 104 12.16 1.83 10.78
N LYS A 105 13.13 2.52 11.40
CA LYS A 105 14.45 2.76 10.81
C LYS A 105 15.19 1.46 10.53
N ALA A 106 14.99 0.43 11.34
CA ALA A 106 15.50 -0.93 11.11
C ALA A 106 14.76 -1.67 9.98
N GLY A 107 13.62 -1.15 9.50
CA GLY A 107 12.84 -1.70 8.39
C GLY A 107 11.63 -2.52 8.82
N PHE A 108 11.22 -2.44 10.10
CA PHE A 108 10.13 -3.24 10.65
C PHE A 108 8.95 -2.36 11.11
N ILE A 109 7.73 -2.85 10.93
CA ILE A 109 6.51 -2.21 11.42
C ILE A 109 5.68 -3.28 12.14
N ILE A 110 5.33 -3.03 13.39
CA ILE A 110 4.40 -3.87 14.16
C ILE A 110 3.04 -3.20 14.19
N ARG A 111 1.98 -3.97 13.89
CA ARG A 111 0.60 -3.53 13.96
C ARG A 111 -0.30 -4.58 14.61
N VAL A 112 -1.21 -4.14 15.47
CA VAL A 112 -2.31 -4.94 16.00
C VAL A 112 -3.62 -4.29 15.59
N ASN A 113 -4.50 -5.03 14.94
CA ASN A 113 -5.84 -4.58 14.59
C ASN A 113 -6.89 -5.34 15.40
N GLU A 114 -7.72 -4.62 16.14
CA GLU A 114 -8.85 -5.19 16.87
C GLU A 114 -10.12 -4.86 16.11
N THR A 115 -10.92 -5.88 15.78
CA THR A 115 -12.19 -5.66 15.08
C THR A 115 -13.32 -5.58 16.09
N TYR A 116 -14.20 -4.60 15.90
CA TYR A 116 -15.34 -4.37 16.77
C TYR A 116 -16.61 -4.94 16.16
N LYS A 117 -17.44 -5.53 17.01
CA LYS A 117 -18.81 -5.94 16.71
C LYS A 117 -19.71 -5.45 17.84
N ASP A 118 -20.78 -4.76 17.48
CA ASP A 118 -21.77 -4.24 18.43
C ASP A 118 -21.12 -3.41 19.57
N GLY A 119 -20.13 -2.59 19.22
CA GLY A 119 -19.40 -1.71 20.15
C GLY A 119 -18.33 -2.40 21.00
N ARG A 120 -18.11 -3.71 20.86
CA ARG A 120 -17.13 -4.47 21.65
C ARG A 120 -16.00 -5.03 20.77
N PRO A 121 -14.74 -5.01 21.24
CA PRO A 121 -13.65 -5.66 20.52
C PRO A 121 -13.85 -7.19 20.55
N ASN A 122 -13.45 -7.86 19.47
CA ASN A 122 -13.35 -9.31 19.45
C ASN A 122 -12.17 -9.79 20.31
N ASP A 123 -12.28 -10.99 20.87
CA ASP A 123 -11.19 -11.63 21.63
C ASP A 123 -9.99 -11.97 20.74
N GLU A 124 -10.21 -12.18 19.44
CA GLU A 124 -9.18 -12.38 18.43
C GLU A 124 -8.78 -11.06 17.75
N VAL A 125 -7.47 -10.82 17.66
CA VAL A 125 -6.88 -9.68 16.95
C VAL A 125 -6.09 -10.15 15.74
N ARG A 126 -5.94 -9.26 14.75
CA ARG A 126 -4.96 -9.45 13.67
C ARG A 126 -3.64 -8.80 14.09
N PHE A 127 -2.63 -9.61 14.32
CA PHE A 127 -1.24 -9.18 14.51
C PHE A 127 -0.51 -9.21 13.16
N THR A 128 0.16 -8.11 12.82
CA THR A 128 0.94 -7.96 11.59
C THR A 128 2.35 -7.51 11.93
N VAL A 129 3.35 -8.15 11.32
CA VAL A 129 4.70 -7.59 11.18
C VAL A 129 4.99 -7.36 9.71
N LYS A 130 5.38 -6.13 9.36
CA LYS A 130 5.80 -5.77 8.00
C LYS A 130 7.29 -5.47 7.96
N VAL A 131 7.92 -5.85 6.85
CA VAL A 131 9.26 -5.47 6.43
C VAL A 131 9.14 -4.49 5.27
N SER A 132 9.70 -3.29 5.39
CA SER A 132 9.55 -2.21 4.40
C SER A 132 10.66 -1.16 4.51
N GLY A 133 10.73 -0.22 3.55
CA GLY A 133 11.62 0.95 3.63
C GLY A 133 13.11 0.62 3.51
N LYS A 134 13.42 -0.55 2.95
CA LYS A 134 14.78 -1.06 2.68
C LYS A 134 14.88 -1.49 1.22
N LYS A 135 16.06 -1.94 0.81
CA LYS A 135 16.26 -2.46 -0.56
C LYS A 135 15.49 -3.78 -0.76
N PRO A 136 15.13 -4.15 -2.01
CA PRO A 136 14.37 -5.36 -2.30
C PRO A 136 14.99 -6.63 -1.72
N GLU A 137 16.32 -6.76 -1.70
CA GLU A 137 17.01 -7.95 -1.17
C GLU A 137 16.74 -8.13 0.33
N PHE A 138 16.69 -7.04 1.08
CA PHE A 138 16.36 -7.06 2.50
C PHE A 138 14.88 -7.45 2.72
N ILE A 139 13.98 -6.86 1.94
CA ILE A 139 12.52 -7.04 2.13
C ILE A 139 12.09 -8.44 1.69
N LEU A 140 12.45 -8.84 0.47
CA LEU A 140 12.06 -10.12 -0.11
C LEU A 140 12.81 -11.29 0.51
N GLY A 141 14.09 -11.09 0.83
CA GLY A 141 14.94 -12.06 1.52
C GLY A 141 14.61 -12.26 3.00
N ALA A 142 13.76 -11.41 3.59
CA ALA A 142 13.36 -11.53 4.99
C ALA A 142 12.69 -12.89 5.27
N PRO A 143 13.24 -13.72 6.18
CA PRO A 143 12.69 -15.03 6.53
C PRO A 143 11.55 -14.89 7.54
N LEU A 144 10.51 -14.15 7.15
CA LEU A 144 9.29 -14.00 7.94
C LEU A 144 8.70 -15.38 8.19
N LYS A 145 8.43 -15.68 9.45
CA LYS A 145 7.76 -16.90 9.88
C LYS A 145 7.02 -16.63 11.18
N SER A 146 5.90 -17.31 11.35
CA SER A 146 5.23 -17.32 12.64
C SER A 146 6.06 -18.07 13.66
N GLY A 147 6.24 -17.49 14.85
CA GLY A 147 6.78 -18.18 16.02
C GLY A 147 5.75 -19.10 16.68
N THR A 148 4.45 -18.91 16.40
CA THR A 148 3.37 -19.70 17.00
C THR A 148 2.20 -19.92 16.04
N GLY A 149 1.71 -21.14 15.88
CA GLY A 149 0.53 -21.40 15.05
C GLY A 149 0.73 -21.00 13.58
N ARG A 150 -0.37 -20.72 12.88
CA ARG A 150 -0.36 -20.37 11.45
C ARG A 150 -0.28 -18.85 11.24
N GLY A 151 0.50 -18.44 10.25
CA GLY A 151 0.52 -17.06 9.73
C GLY A 151 0.46 -17.06 8.20
N LYS A 152 -0.16 -16.03 7.62
CA LYS A 152 -0.11 -15.74 6.18
C LYS A 152 1.10 -14.84 5.94
N ILE A 153 1.98 -15.23 5.04
CA ILE A 153 3.00 -14.34 4.51
C ILE A 153 2.46 -13.78 3.21
N SER A 154 2.66 -12.49 2.98
CA SER A 154 2.36 -11.88 1.68
C SER A 154 3.42 -10.84 1.33
N THR A 155 3.60 -10.62 0.04
CA THR A 155 4.49 -9.57 -0.49
C THR A 155 3.70 -8.72 -1.47
N GLU A 156 3.80 -7.41 -1.38
CA GLU A 156 2.98 -6.52 -2.19
C GLU A 156 3.76 -5.30 -2.65
N ASP A 157 3.52 -4.93 -3.91
CA ASP A 157 3.88 -3.61 -4.45
C ASP A 157 2.88 -2.56 -3.95
N ASN A 158 3.37 -1.46 -3.38
CA ASN A 158 2.55 -0.33 -2.94
C ASN A 158 2.91 0.90 -3.77
N PRO A 159 2.31 1.11 -4.96
CA PRO A 159 2.63 2.24 -5.80
C PRO A 159 2.04 3.54 -5.24
N TYR A 160 2.74 4.65 -5.47
CA TYR A 160 2.31 5.99 -5.07
C TYR A 160 2.79 7.05 -6.06
N GLU A 161 2.16 8.22 -6.02
CA GLU A 161 2.56 9.37 -6.82
C GLU A 161 3.73 10.12 -6.16
N ASP A 162 4.79 10.34 -6.91
CA ASP A 162 5.93 11.18 -6.52
C ASP A 162 6.39 12.02 -7.73
N GLY A 163 6.35 13.34 -7.59
CA GLY A 163 6.75 14.26 -8.66
C GLY A 163 6.02 14.04 -10.00
N GLY A 164 4.75 13.63 -9.96
CA GLY A 164 3.94 13.33 -11.16
C GLY A 164 4.28 11.99 -11.83
N LYS A 165 5.06 11.13 -11.17
CA LYS A 165 5.37 9.76 -11.60
C LYS A 165 4.80 8.74 -10.63
N ILE A 166 4.50 7.55 -11.12
CA ILE A 166 4.16 6.42 -10.27
C ILE A 166 5.47 5.73 -9.86
N VAL A 167 5.74 5.69 -8.57
CA VAL A 167 6.88 5.00 -7.96
C VAL A 167 6.39 3.90 -7.04
N SER A 168 7.23 2.90 -6.79
CA SER A 168 6.84 1.69 -6.07
C SER A 168 7.54 1.60 -4.72
N ARG A 169 6.82 1.13 -3.70
CA ARG A 169 7.40 0.70 -2.43
C ARG A 169 7.03 -0.75 -2.18
N LEU A 170 8.02 -1.56 -1.86
CA LEU A 170 7.82 -2.97 -1.56
C LEU A 170 7.52 -3.17 -0.07
N GLU A 171 6.55 -4.03 0.24
CA GLU A 171 6.29 -4.50 1.60
C GLU A 171 6.18 -6.03 1.62
N LYS A 172 6.78 -6.67 2.63
CA LYS A 172 6.56 -8.08 2.94
C LYS A 172 5.99 -8.21 4.34
N SER A 173 4.91 -8.96 4.50
CA SER A 173 4.15 -9.01 5.75
C SER A 173 3.99 -10.43 6.25
N LEU A 174 3.98 -10.59 7.57
CA LEU A 174 3.44 -11.74 8.27
C LEU A 174 2.17 -11.29 9.00
N ASP A 175 1.05 -11.90 8.64
CA ASP A 175 -0.26 -11.68 9.26
C ASP A 175 -0.69 -12.92 10.05
N MET A 176 -1.12 -12.70 11.28
CA MET A 176 -1.58 -13.75 12.20
C MET A 176 -2.88 -13.35 12.87
N LYS A 177 -3.72 -14.35 13.13
CA LYS A 177 -4.88 -14.24 14.00
C LYS A 177 -4.51 -14.86 15.34
N ILE A 178 -4.58 -14.07 16.40
CA ILE A 178 -4.18 -14.51 17.75
C ILE A 178 -5.18 -14.01 18.78
N ASP A 179 -5.29 -14.73 19.88
CA ASP A 179 -6.01 -14.26 21.06
C ASP A 179 -5.32 -12.98 21.59
N SER A 180 -6.11 -11.92 21.79
CA SER A 180 -5.66 -10.65 22.37
C SER A 180 -4.97 -10.84 23.71
N ALA A 181 -5.47 -11.74 24.56
CA ALA A 181 -4.87 -12.04 25.86
C ALA A 181 -3.45 -12.61 25.72
N SER A 182 -3.19 -13.33 24.62
CA SER A 182 -1.87 -13.86 24.33
C SER A 182 -0.85 -12.75 24.15
N LEU A 183 -1.21 -11.56 23.67
CA LEU A 183 -0.29 -10.42 23.50
C LEU A 183 0.20 -9.81 24.84
N GLY A 184 -0.49 -10.08 25.94
CA GLY A 184 -0.18 -9.52 27.26
C GLY A 184 -0.56 -8.04 27.38
N ASN A 185 0.07 -7.33 28.32
CA ASN A 185 -0.23 -5.93 28.58
C ASN A 185 0.37 -5.01 27.50
N LEU A 186 -0.49 -4.50 26.61
CA LEU A 186 -0.11 -3.57 25.54
C LEU A 186 -0.03 -2.09 25.96
N ARG A 187 -0.22 -1.76 27.25
CA ARG A 187 0.00 -0.39 27.77
C ARG A 187 1.48 -0.04 27.90
N THR A 188 2.31 -1.02 28.21
CA THR A 188 3.77 -0.88 28.35
C THR A 188 4.47 -2.02 27.62
N PRO A 189 4.30 -2.15 26.29
CA PRO A 189 4.75 -3.32 25.59
C PRO A 189 6.25 -3.30 25.36
N THR A 190 6.87 -4.48 25.26
CA THR A 190 8.28 -4.62 24.90
C THR A 190 8.43 -5.29 23.54
N LEU A 191 9.59 -5.13 22.90
CA LEU A 191 9.87 -5.83 21.64
C LEU A 191 9.76 -7.35 21.79
N GLN A 192 10.21 -7.91 22.92
CA GLN A 192 10.15 -9.34 23.22
C GLN A 192 8.72 -9.90 23.16
N GLN A 193 7.72 -9.13 23.59
CA GLN A 193 6.32 -9.58 23.55
C GLN A 193 5.84 -9.84 22.11
N PHE A 194 6.40 -9.16 21.12
CA PHE A 194 6.07 -9.34 19.71
C PHE A 194 7.03 -10.32 19.02
N SER A 195 8.31 -10.35 19.40
CA SER A 195 9.30 -11.24 18.77
C SER A 195 8.97 -12.72 18.95
N ARG A 196 8.30 -13.12 20.04
CA ARG A 196 7.79 -14.50 20.17
C ARG A 196 6.82 -14.92 19.07
N PHE A 197 6.07 -13.98 18.48
CA PHE A 197 5.13 -14.25 17.39
C PHE A 197 5.79 -14.06 16.02
N ALA A 198 6.73 -13.13 15.92
CA ALA A 198 7.50 -12.86 14.71
C ALA A 198 9.00 -12.79 15.05
N PRO A 199 9.71 -13.94 15.12
CA PRO A 199 11.10 -14.00 15.58
C PRO A 199 12.07 -13.13 14.77
N LEU A 200 11.72 -12.80 13.51
CA LEU A 200 12.51 -11.90 12.69
C LEU A 200 12.75 -10.53 13.36
N LEU A 201 11.86 -10.06 14.24
CA LEU A 201 12.02 -8.80 14.97
C LEU A 201 13.32 -8.74 15.80
N GLU A 202 13.89 -9.88 16.17
CA GLU A 202 15.16 -9.97 16.91
C GLU A 202 16.35 -9.49 16.08
N THR A 203 16.22 -9.43 14.74
CA THR A 203 17.26 -8.90 13.84
C THR A 203 17.21 -7.38 13.68
N SER A 204 16.30 -6.70 14.39
CA SER A 204 16.18 -5.23 14.35
C SER A 204 17.38 -4.49 14.95
N GLY A 205 18.23 -5.18 15.73
CA GLY A 205 19.33 -4.58 16.47
C GLY A 205 18.90 -3.88 17.77
N LEU A 206 17.63 -3.97 18.14
CA LEU A 206 17.10 -3.44 19.39
C LEU A 206 17.11 -4.50 20.50
N ALA A 207 17.32 -4.07 21.75
CA ALA A 207 17.25 -4.97 22.89
C ALA A 207 15.81 -5.53 23.05
N PRO A 208 15.62 -6.82 23.39
CA PRO A 208 14.29 -7.40 23.59
C PRO A 208 13.45 -6.68 24.66
N SER A 209 14.10 -6.12 25.67
CA SER A 209 13.47 -5.36 26.76
C SER A 209 13.09 -3.93 26.38
N VAL A 210 13.43 -3.44 25.18
CA VAL A 210 13.09 -2.08 24.77
C VAL A 210 11.57 -1.89 24.81
N GLN A 211 11.16 -0.80 25.45
CA GLN A 211 9.74 -0.44 25.52
C GLN A 211 9.30 0.18 24.19
N LEU A 212 8.17 -0.27 23.68
CA LEU A 212 7.52 0.29 22.51
C LEU A 212 6.35 1.18 22.94
N LYS A 213 6.14 2.27 22.21
CA LYS A 213 5.02 3.19 22.38
C LYS A 213 3.92 2.81 21.38
N PRO A 214 2.69 2.52 21.85
CA PRO A 214 1.55 2.36 20.96
C PRO A 214 1.11 3.72 20.40
N VAL A 215 0.81 3.76 19.11
CA VAL A 215 0.04 4.83 18.46
C VAL A 215 -1.25 4.19 17.94
N VAL A 216 -2.39 4.62 18.47
CA VAL A 216 -3.69 4.00 18.21
C VAL A 216 -4.52 4.95 17.35
N ALA A 217 -5.16 4.39 16.33
CA ALA A 217 -6.19 5.06 15.56
C ALA A 217 -7.46 4.22 15.50
N TYR A 218 -8.61 4.89 15.49
CA TYR A 218 -9.91 4.28 15.28
C TYR A 218 -10.22 4.33 13.79
N SER A 219 -10.76 3.26 13.23
CA SER A 219 -10.97 3.18 11.79
C SER A 219 -12.36 2.66 11.42
N TYR A 220 -12.91 3.28 10.39
CA TYR A 220 -14.09 2.85 9.65
C TYR A 220 -13.61 2.41 8.28
N SER A 221 -13.95 1.20 7.86
CA SER A 221 -13.58 0.70 6.53
C SER A 221 -14.76 0.00 5.86
N ALA A 222 -14.82 0.08 4.54
CA ALA A 222 -15.77 -0.67 3.74
C ALA A 222 -15.14 -1.14 2.42
N LYS A 223 -15.42 -2.39 2.06
CA LYS A 223 -15.20 -2.89 0.71
C LYS A 223 -16.37 -2.39 -0.14
N MET A 224 -16.10 -1.43 -1.02
CA MET A 224 -17.14 -0.74 -1.77
C MET A 224 -17.50 -1.47 -3.04
N GLY A 225 -16.56 -2.21 -3.63
CA GLY A 225 -16.79 -2.90 -4.88
C GLY A 225 -15.50 -3.39 -5.51
N ASN A 226 -15.54 -3.63 -6.81
CA ASN A 226 -14.37 -4.03 -7.60
C ASN A 226 -14.35 -3.34 -8.97
N VAL A 227 -13.21 -3.43 -9.65
CA VAL A 227 -13.01 -3.05 -11.05
C VAL A 227 -12.23 -4.16 -11.74
N ASP A 228 -12.56 -4.46 -12.99
CA ASP A 228 -11.79 -5.41 -13.80
C ASP A 228 -10.55 -4.72 -14.39
N LEU A 229 -9.37 -5.23 -14.05
CA LEU A 229 -8.08 -4.81 -14.57
C LEU A 229 -7.49 -5.85 -15.53
N GLY A 230 -8.13 -6.05 -16.68
CA GLY A 230 -7.61 -6.94 -17.72
C GLY A 230 -7.78 -8.43 -17.41
N GLY A 231 -8.95 -8.80 -16.88
CA GLY A 231 -9.36 -10.15 -16.51
C GLY A 231 -9.17 -10.48 -15.03
N VAL A 232 -8.76 -9.51 -14.21
CA VAL A 232 -8.53 -9.69 -12.77
C VAL A 232 -9.35 -8.66 -12.01
N GLU A 233 -10.21 -9.12 -11.10
CA GLU A 233 -10.96 -8.24 -10.22
C GLU A 233 -10.01 -7.60 -9.18
N ALA A 234 -9.95 -6.27 -9.20
CA ALA A 234 -9.26 -5.48 -8.20
C ALA A 234 -10.27 -4.91 -7.20
N GLU A 235 -10.04 -5.12 -5.91
CA GLU A 235 -10.90 -4.65 -4.85
C GLU A 235 -10.75 -3.15 -4.63
N VAL A 236 -11.86 -2.44 -4.53
CA VAL A 236 -11.91 -1.04 -4.13
C VAL A 236 -12.43 -0.94 -2.70
N SER A 237 -11.65 -0.30 -1.83
CA SER A 237 -12.04 -0.06 -0.45
C SER A 237 -11.85 1.39 -0.04
N LEU A 238 -12.65 1.83 0.94
CA LEU A 238 -12.52 3.12 1.59
C LEU A 238 -12.19 2.90 3.05
N GLU A 239 -11.30 3.74 3.59
CA GLU A 239 -10.95 3.70 5.00
C GLU A 239 -10.73 5.10 5.56
N ALA A 240 -11.44 5.40 6.66
CA ALA A 240 -11.28 6.61 7.45
C ALA A 240 -10.65 6.28 8.80
N TRP A 241 -9.63 7.05 9.20
CA TRP A 241 -8.94 6.95 10.48
C TRP A 241 -9.29 8.19 11.29
N THR A 242 -9.56 7.98 12.56
CA THR A 242 -10.11 8.97 13.48
C THR A 242 -9.37 8.88 14.82
N ASP A 243 -9.30 9.98 15.55
CA ASP A 243 -8.74 10.03 16.92
C ASP A 243 -9.71 9.49 18.00
N GLY A 244 -10.89 9.01 17.59
CA GLY A 244 -11.92 8.38 18.41
C GLY A 244 -13.13 7.98 17.57
N TRP A 245 -14.03 7.14 18.09
CA TRP A 245 -15.26 6.74 17.35
C TRP A 245 -16.18 7.92 16.97
N SER A 246 -16.09 9.03 17.68
CA SER A 246 -16.78 10.28 17.33
C SER A 246 -15.80 11.44 17.15
N GLY A 247 -14.53 11.09 16.95
CA GLY A 247 -13.42 12.00 16.86
C GLY A 247 -13.25 12.60 15.47
N LYS A 248 -12.22 13.43 15.33
CA LYS A 248 -11.83 14.06 14.07
C LYS A 248 -11.27 13.01 13.13
N THR A 249 -11.64 13.11 11.86
CA THR A 249 -10.99 12.36 10.78
C THR A 249 -9.55 12.85 10.61
N LEU A 250 -8.60 11.95 10.84
CA LEU A 250 -7.17 12.16 10.67
C LEU A 250 -6.72 11.88 9.25
N VAL A 251 -7.22 10.78 8.68
CA VAL A 251 -6.90 10.33 7.32
C VAL A 251 -8.15 9.72 6.71
N LEU A 252 -8.42 10.06 5.46
CA LEU A 252 -9.40 9.36 4.64
C LEU A 252 -8.69 8.88 3.39
N GLU A 253 -8.92 7.64 2.97
CA GLU A 253 -8.34 7.12 1.74
C GLU A 253 -9.30 6.27 0.94
N VAL A 254 -8.98 6.16 -0.35
CA VAL A 254 -9.44 5.12 -1.26
C VAL A 254 -8.27 4.24 -1.65
N SER A 255 -8.51 2.92 -1.66
CA SER A 255 -7.52 1.91 -2.03
C SER A 255 -8.05 1.01 -3.12
N LEU A 256 -7.15 0.61 -4.03
CA LEU A 256 -7.39 -0.34 -5.12
C LEU A 256 -6.34 -1.44 -5.03
N GLY A 257 -6.75 -2.69 -4.84
CA GLY A 257 -5.82 -3.80 -4.61
C GLY A 257 -6.09 -5.02 -5.47
N VAL A 258 -5.01 -5.64 -5.96
CA VAL A 258 -4.99 -7.01 -6.49
C VAL A 258 -4.09 -7.82 -5.56
N GLU A 259 -4.62 -8.91 -4.99
CA GLU A 259 -3.90 -9.82 -4.10
C GLU A 259 -3.84 -11.23 -4.70
N ASP A 260 -2.96 -12.07 -4.15
CA ASP A 260 -2.83 -13.49 -4.47
C ASP A 260 -2.56 -13.77 -5.98
N GLN A 261 -1.79 -12.89 -6.63
CA GLN A 261 -1.36 -13.02 -8.04
C GLN A 261 0.17 -13.04 -8.14
N ASP A 262 0.77 -13.85 -9.02
CA ASP A 262 2.20 -13.68 -9.34
C ASP A 262 2.40 -12.39 -10.15
N TYR A 263 2.88 -11.34 -9.47
CA TYR A 263 3.11 -10.02 -10.04
C TYR A 263 3.88 -10.10 -11.36
N TYR A 264 4.87 -10.99 -11.47
CA TYR A 264 5.76 -11.11 -12.64
C TYR A 264 5.11 -11.75 -13.86
N THR A 265 3.84 -12.17 -13.75
CA THR A 265 3.08 -12.80 -14.84
C THR A 265 1.89 -11.96 -15.29
N ILE A 266 1.65 -10.81 -14.67
CA ILE A 266 0.46 -9.97 -14.89
C ILE A 266 0.78 -8.55 -15.41
N PRO A 267 1.68 -8.35 -16.40
CA PRO A 267 2.06 -7.01 -16.88
C PRO A 267 0.86 -6.17 -17.36
N LYS A 268 -0.13 -6.80 -17.99
CA LYS A 268 -1.35 -6.12 -18.48
C LYS A 268 -2.21 -5.60 -17.33
N VAL A 269 -2.30 -6.36 -16.24
CA VAL A 269 -3.06 -5.99 -15.03
C VAL A 269 -2.36 -4.83 -14.33
N VAL A 270 -1.03 -4.86 -14.23
CA VAL A 270 -0.23 -3.75 -13.67
C VAL A 270 -0.41 -2.48 -14.50
N ALA A 271 -0.32 -2.57 -15.83
CA ALA A 271 -0.54 -1.42 -16.71
C ALA A 271 -1.98 -0.86 -16.62
N ALA A 272 -2.99 -1.73 -16.51
CA ALA A 272 -4.37 -1.31 -16.28
C ALA A 272 -4.55 -0.64 -14.90
N GLY A 273 -3.88 -1.15 -13.87
CA GLY A 273 -3.84 -0.56 -12.54
C GLY A 273 -3.17 0.81 -12.51
N ASP A 274 -2.02 0.97 -13.17
CA ASP A 274 -1.31 2.25 -13.30
C ASP A 274 -2.20 3.28 -14.00
N ARG A 275 -2.90 2.87 -15.07
CA ARG A 275 -3.85 3.73 -15.78
C ARG A 275 -5.04 4.11 -14.90
N PHE A 276 -5.63 3.16 -14.18
CA PHE A 276 -6.74 3.45 -13.27
C PHE A 276 -6.30 4.42 -12.17
N PHE A 277 -5.15 4.17 -11.55
CA PHE A 277 -4.57 5.02 -10.52
C PHE A 277 -4.37 6.45 -11.03
N GLN A 278 -3.75 6.61 -12.21
CA GLN A 278 -3.46 7.92 -12.79
C GLN A 278 -4.74 8.65 -13.26
N ASP A 279 -5.54 8.01 -14.12
CA ASP A 279 -6.66 8.65 -14.80
C ASP A 279 -7.87 8.86 -13.89
N VAL A 280 -8.10 7.92 -12.97
CA VAL A 280 -9.30 7.89 -12.13
C VAL A 280 -8.98 8.37 -10.72
N MET A 281 -8.05 7.74 -10.01
CA MET A 281 -7.82 8.05 -8.59
C MET A 281 -7.04 9.36 -8.39
N ILE A 282 -6.06 9.66 -9.24
CA ILE A 282 -5.22 10.86 -9.16
C ILE A 282 -5.92 12.04 -9.84
N GLN A 283 -6.20 11.94 -11.13
CA GLN A 283 -6.78 13.03 -11.92
C GLN A 283 -8.29 13.14 -11.73
N GLY A 284 -9.00 12.02 -11.80
CA GLY A 284 -10.46 12.00 -11.71
C GLY A 284 -10.99 12.49 -10.36
N LEU A 285 -10.28 12.21 -9.27
CA LEU A 285 -10.64 12.64 -7.91
C LEU A 285 -9.88 13.88 -7.42
N ALA A 286 -9.20 14.64 -8.28
CA ALA A 286 -8.33 15.75 -7.87
C ALA A 286 -8.99 16.71 -6.85
N ASP A 287 -10.28 17.03 -7.04
CA ASP A 287 -11.03 17.93 -6.14
C ASP A 287 -11.31 17.33 -4.75
N LEU A 288 -11.30 16.00 -4.62
CA LEU A 288 -11.52 15.27 -3.38
C LEU A 288 -10.21 14.92 -2.66
N ARG A 289 -9.07 15.01 -3.37
CA ARG A 289 -7.77 14.60 -2.84
C ARG A 289 -7.23 15.57 -1.82
N GLN A 290 -6.51 15.02 -0.84
CA GLN A 290 -5.61 15.78 0.01
C GLN A 290 -4.18 15.57 -0.53
N GLN A 291 -3.50 16.65 -0.90
CA GLN A 291 -2.07 16.59 -1.17
C GLN A 291 -1.34 16.73 0.16
N ASP A 292 -0.73 15.63 0.61
CA ASP A 292 0.11 15.62 1.80
C ASP A 292 1.37 14.80 1.47
N GLU A 293 2.53 15.45 1.48
CA GLU A 293 3.82 14.82 1.19
C GLU A 293 4.14 13.66 2.16
N LYS A 294 3.52 13.64 3.34
CA LYS A 294 3.66 12.54 4.30
C LYS A 294 2.83 11.32 3.91
N PHE A 295 1.87 11.45 2.99
CA PHE A 295 1.11 10.34 2.43
C PHE A 295 1.83 9.74 1.22
N SER A 296 2.92 9.00 1.47
CA SER A 296 3.70 8.31 0.44
C SER A 296 3.15 6.90 0.15
N GLY A 297 1.84 6.81 -0.14
CA GLY A 297 1.11 5.52 -0.21
C GLY A 297 0.98 4.79 1.12
N SER A 298 1.29 5.46 2.24
CA SER A 298 1.20 4.91 3.59
C SER A 298 0.76 5.96 4.59
N LYS A 299 -0.23 5.62 5.41
CA LYS A 299 -0.72 6.49 6.49
C LYS A 299 0.21 6.60 7.70
N LEU A 300 1.21 5.72 7.80
CA LEU A 300 2.00 5.57 9.03
C LEU A 300 2.77 6.85 9.40
N LEU A 301 3.20 7.63 8.42
CA LEU A 301 3.90 8.90 8.64
C LEU A 301 2.94 10.01 9.09
N LEU A 302 1.68 9.98 8.65
CA LEU A 302 0.67 10.94 9.06
C LEU A 302 0.31 10.80 10.54
N LEU A 303 0.18 9.57 11.01
CA LEU A 303 -0.33 9.29 12.37
C LEU A 303 0.73 9.45 13.46
N ARG A 304 2.00 9.30 13.09
CA ARG A 304 3.13 9.40 14.02
C ARG A 304 3.77 10.79 14.02
N GLY A 305 3.29 11.69 13.15
CA GLY A 305 3.57 13.13 13.22
C GLY A 305 2.54 13.91 14.06
N LEU A 306 1.61 13.19 14.70
CA LEU A 306 0.66 13.69 15.71
C LEU A 306 1.22 13.47 17.12
#